data_AF-A0A6A4RVM0-F1
#
_entry.id   AF-A0A6A4RVM0-F1
#
_cell.length_a   1.000
_cell.length_b   1.000
_cell.length_c   1.000
_cell.angle_alpha   90.00
_cell.angle_beta   90.00
_cell.angle_gamma   90.00
#
_symmetry.space_group_name_H-M   'P 1'
#
loop_
_entity.id
_entity.type
_entity.pdbx_description
1 polymer ?
#
loop_
_entity_poly.entity_id
_entity_poly.type
_entity_poly.pdbx_seq_one_letter_code
_entity_poly.pdbx_strand_id
1 'polypeptide(L)'
;MEVVSRQGNRENLEQAFDIAESLGVTSLLDAEDVDVPCPDEKSVITYVSSIYDAFPKIPEGGEGIAAHEVDPRWSEYQSRFSSLLQWSRQQTALMANKNFPQNPVELKALYNEYVHFKETEIPAKEMEKGQVEHLYKLLELMLTTVFVCGVTLRVVSVCLCSIVTLCTCIET
;
A
#
# COMPACT_ATOMS: atom_id res chain seq x y z
N MET A 1 -6.06 -15.39 -8.61
CA MET A 1 -7.35 -15.62 -9.29
C MET A 1 -7.63 -17.09 -9.58
N GLU A 2 -6.62 -17.94 -9.86
CA GLU A 2 -6.86 -19.37 -10.18
C GLU A 2 -7.37 -20.27 -9.04
N VAL A 3 -7.23 -19.86 -7.77
CA VAL A 3 -7.55 -20.74 -6.61
C VAL A 3 -9.04 -20.66 -6.24
N VAL A 4 -9.62 -19.46 -6.24
CA VAL A 4 -11.04 -19.21 -5.91
C VAL A 4 -11.97 -19.75 -7.00
N SER A 5 -11.56 -19.67 -8.28
CA SER A 5 -12.34 -20.22 -9.39
C SER A 5 -12.38 -21.76 -9.43
N ARG A 6 -11.63 -22.43 -8.55
CA ARG A 6 -11.57 -23.90 -8.44
C ARG A 6 -12.29 -24.44 -7.19
N GLN A 7 -12.78 -23.57 -6.31
CA GLN A 7 -13.44 -23.93 -5.04
C GLN A 7 -14.96 -23.82 -5.15
N GLY A 8 -15.68 -24.48 -4.24
CA GLY A 8 -17.14 -24.39 -4.18
C GLY A 8 -17.61 -23.01 -3.73
N ASN A 9 -18.79 -22.57 -4.18
CA ASN A 9 -19.39 -21.29 -3.79
C ASN A 9 -19.43 -21.11 -2.27
N ARG A 10 -19.86 -22.15 -1.56
CA ARG A 10 -19.93 -22.14 -0.10
C ARG A 10 -18.57 -22.02 0.60
N GLU A 11 -17.54 -22.71 0.11
CA GLU A 11 -16.17 -22.58 0.64
C GLU A 11 -15.60 -21.17 0.41
N ASN A 12 -15.94 -20.54 -0.72
CA ASN A 12 -15.56 -19.15 -1.01
C ASN A 12 -16.27 -18.16 -0.07
N LEU A 13 -17.55 -18.39 0.24
CA LEU A 13 -18.33 -17.57 1.16
C LEU A 13 -17.83 -17.70 2.61
N GLU A 14 -17.62 -18.93 3.09
CA GLU A 14 -17.05 -19.20 4.42
C GLU A 14 -15.69 -18.51 4.59
N GLN A 15 -14.77 -18.67 3.63
CA GLN A 15 -13.48 -17.98 3.65
C GLN A 15 -13.61 -16.45 3.61
N ALA A 16 -14.55 -15.91 2.84
CA ALA A 16 -14.77 -14.48 2.78
C ALA A 16 -15.26 -13.92 4.12
N PHE A 17 -16.14 -14.65 4.82
CA PHE A 17 -16.66 -14.26 6.13
C PHE A 17 -15.59 -14.36 7.21
N ASP A 18 -14.80 -15.43 7.23
CA ASP A 18 -13.65 -15.58 8.14
C ASP A 18 -12.66 -14.42 7.99
N ILE A 19 -12.38 -14.03 6.75
CA ILE A 19 -11.49 -12.89 6.46
C ILE A 19 -12.15 -11.59 6.90
N ALA A 20 -13.44 -11.37 6.65
CA ALA A 20 -14.15 -10.19 7.11
C ALA A 20 -14.16 -10.07 8.66
N GLU A 21 -14.34 -11.18 9.36
CA GLU A 21 -14.29 -11.22 10.83
C GLU A 21 -12.89 -10.89 11.35
N SER A 22 -11.83 -11.37 10.68
CA SER A 22 -10.45 -10.98 11.00
C SER A 22 -10.21 -9.47 10.86
N LEU A 23 -11.00 -8.78 10.03
CA LEU A 23 -10.98 -7.33 9.83
C LEU A 23 -11.91 -6.59 10.80
N GLY A 24 -12.56 -7.29 11.73
CA GLY A 24 -13.47 -6.73 12.72
C GLY A 24 -14.89 -6.51 12.23
N VAL A 25 -15.28 -7.09 11.08
CA VAL A 25 -16.66 -7.07 10.60
C VAL A 25 -17.41 -8.26 11.20
N THR A 26 -18.47 -8.01 11.96
CA THR A 26 -19.31 -9.10 12.50
C THR A 26 -19.95 -9.88 11.35
N SER A 27 -19.86 -11.21 11.37
CA SER A 27 -20.61 -12.04 10.43
C SER A 27 -22.11 -11.89 10.68
N LEU A 28 -22.84 -11.38 9.68
CA LEU A 28 -24.30 -11.18 9.74
C LEU A 28 -25.07 -12.19 8.88
N LEU A 29 -24.36 -12.97 8.06
CA LEU A 29 -24.93 -13.91 7.10
C LEU A 29 -24.23 -15.26 7.24
N ASP A 30 -24.99 -16.33 7.11
CA ASP A 30 -24.45 -17.68 6.97
C ASP A 30 -24.26 -18.03 5.50
N ALA A 31 -23.27 -18.88 5.19
CA ALA A 31 -22.92 -19.18 3.80
C ALA A 31 -24.05 -19.91 3.06
N GLU A 32 -24.83 -20.71 3.77
CA GLU A 32 -26.05 -21.37 3.27
C GLU A 32 -27.18 -20.41 2.89
N ASP A 33 -27.29 -19.24 3.55
CA ASP A 33 -28.34 -18.26 3.27
C ASP A 33 -28.03 -17.43 2.01
N VAL A 34 -26.76 -17.45 1.59
CA VAL A 34 -26.27 -16.74 0.40
C VAL A 34 -26.07 -17.68 -0.79
N ASP A 35 -25.70 -18.95 -0.57
CA ASP A 35 -25.55 -19.98 -1.61
C ASP A 35 -26.91 -20.54 -2.08
N VAL A 36 -27.81 -19.62 -2.46
CA VAL A 36 -29.15 -19.90 -2.97
C VAL A 36 -29.38 -19.11 -4.27
N PRO A 37 -30.35 -19.51 -5.12
CA PRO A 37 -30.58 -18.83 -6.40
C PRO A 37 -30.98 -17.36 -6.29
N CYS A 38 -31.59 -16.96 -5.18
CA CYS A 38 -32.04 -15.60 -4.91
C CYS A 38 -31.89 -15.28 -3.42
N PRO A 39 -30.71 -14.80 -2.98
CA PRO A 39 -30.49 -14.39 -1.60
C PRO A 39 -31.24 -13.09 -1.28
N ASP A 40 -31.44 -12.80 0.02
CA ASP A 40 -32.11 -11.56 0.44
C ASP A 40 -31.23 -10.33 0.18
N GLU A 41 -31.65 -9.52 -0.78
CA GLU A 41 -30.91 -8.34 -1.24
C GLU A 41 -30.61 -7.36 -0.10
N LYS A 42 -31.55 -7.14 0.81
CA LYS A 42 -31.39 -6.19 1.91
C LYS A 42 -30.33 -6.65 2.91
N SER A 43 -30.31 -7.94 3.22
CA SER A 43 -29.32 -8.55 4.10
C SER A 43 -27.93 -8.55 3.46
N VAL A 44 -27.83 -8.86 2.16
CA VAL A 44 -26.57 -8.77 1.40
C VAL A 44 -26.03 -7.34 1.38
N ILE A 45 -26.87 -6.35 1.05
CA ILE A 45 -26.47 -4.94 1.03
C ILE A 45 -25.97 -4.50 2.40
N THR A 46 -26.71 -4.83 3.47
CA THR A 46 -26.33 -4.46 4.84
C THR A 46 -24.96 -5.02 5.22
N TYR A 47 -24.71 -6.28 4.87
CA TYR A 47 -23.42 -6.91 5.15
C TYR A 47 -22.29 -6.30 4.33
N VAL A 48 -22.48 -6.09 3.03
CA VAL A 48 -21.48 -5.41 2.17
C VAL A 48 -21.20 -3.99 2.66
N SER A 49 -22.20 -3.26 3.14
CA SER A 49 -22.01 -1.94 3.76
C SER A 49 -21.17 -2.01 5.04
N SER A 50 -21.39 -3.02 5.89
CA SER A 50 -20.57 -3.20 7.10
C SER A 50 -19.10 -3.50 6.78
N ILE A 51 -18.84 -4.27 5.72
CA ILE A 51 -17.48 -4.50 5.21
C ILE A 51 -16.88 -3.20 4.68
N TYR A 52 -17.66 -2.39 3.95
CA TYR A 52 -17.20 -1.10 3.44
C TYR A 52 -16.83 -0.12 4.57
N ASP A 53 -17.56 -0.16 5.68
CA ASP A 53 -17.30 0.69 6.84
C ASP A 53 -16.02 0.31 7.60
N ALA A 54 -15.60 -0.96 7.52
CA ALA A 54 -14.34 -1.41 8.09
C ALA A 54 -13.11 -1.07 7.23
N PHE A 55 -13.28 -0.66 5.97
CA PHE A 55 -12.13 -0.31 5.12
C PHE A 55 -11.45 1.00 5.54
N PRO A 56 -10.13 1.12 5.30
CA PRO A 56 -9.43 2.38 5.44
C PRO A 56 -10.09 3.44 4.54
N LYS A 57 -10.60 4.50 5.16
CA LYS A 57 -11.17 5.65 4.46
C LYS A 57 -10.18 6.80 4.55
N ILE A 58 -9.97 7.47 3.42
CA ILE A 58 -9.28 8.77 3.41
C ILE A 58 -10.25 9.76 4.08
N PRO A 59 -9.83 10.48 5.13
CA PRO A 59 -10.67 11.50 5.76
C PRO A 59 -11.16 12.52 4.72
N GLU A 60 -12.39 13.01 4.85
CA GLU A 60 -12.93 14.02 3.93
C GLU A 60 -12.04 15.27 3.92
N GLY A 61 -11.46 15.59 2.76
CA GLY A 61 -10.52 16.71 2.59
C GLY A 61 -9.09 16.45 3.08
N GLY A 62 -8.79 15.24 3.55
CA GLY A 62 -7.44 14.80 3.93
C GLY A 62 -6.60 14.31 2.74
N GLU A 63 -5.28 14.34 2.88
CA GLU A 63 -4.36 13.71 1.95
C GLU A 63 -4.29 12.20 2.25
N GLY A 64 -4.35 11.35 1.21
CA GLY A 64 -4.33 9.90 1.35
C GLY A 64 -4.07 9.21 0.02
N ILE A 65 -3.83 7.90 0.07
CA ILE A 65 -3.58 7.05 -1.10
C ILE A 65 -4.79 6.17 -1.29
N ALA A 66 -5.47 6.19 -2.43
CA ALA A 66 -6.63 5.32 -2.63
C ALA A 66 -6.20 3.83 -2.63
N ALA A 67 -7.10 2.92 -2.29
CA ALA A 67 -6.78 1.48 -2.20
C ALA A 67 -6.14 0.91 -3.49
N HIS A 68 -6.57 1.38 -4.66
CA HIS A 68 -6.02 0.96 -5.96
C HIS A 68 -4.65 1.58 -6.28
N GLU A 69 -4.24 2.62 -5.55
CA GLU A 69 -2.95 3.30 -5.72
C GLU A 69 -1.88 2.78 -4.75
N VAL A 70 -2.24 1.95 -3.77
CA VAL A 70 -1.30 1.45 -2.75
C VAL A 70 -0.11 0.74 -3.37
N ASP A 71 -0.33 -0.21 -4.29
CA ASP A 71 0.73 -0.97 -4.96
C ASP A 71 1.72 -0.08 -5.76
N PRO A 72 1.26 0.82 -6.66
CA PRO A 72 2.19 1.71 -7.36
C PRO A 72 2.89 2.69 -6.42
N ARG A 73 2.21 3.22 -5.40
CA ARG A 73 2.83 4.11 -4.39
C ARG A 73 3.84 3.40 -3.51
N TRP A 74 3.60 2.14 -3.17
CA TRP A 74 4.55 1.29 -2.45
C TRP A 74 5.81 1.05 -3.29
N SER A 75 5.63 0.73 -4.57
CA SER A 75 6.75 0.56 -5.51
C SER A 75 7.56 1.86 -5.68
N GLU A 76 6.87 3.01 -5.75
CA GLU A 76 7.49 4.33 -5.77
C GLU A 76 8.31 4.58 -4.50
N TYR A 77 7.75 4.32 -3.32
CA TYR A 77 8.44 4.44 -2.05
C TYR A 77 9.72 3.59 -2.01
N GLN A 78 9.62 2.31 -2.37
CA GLN A 78 10.76 1.39 -2.39
C GLN A 78 11.87 1.88 -3.32
N SER A 79 11.52 2.36 -4.51
CA SER A 79 12.45 2.91 -5.49
C SER A 79 13.18 4.15 -4.97
N ARG A 80 12.43 5.11 -4.43
CA ARG A 80 12.98 6.36 -3.86
C ARG A 80 13.87 6.08 -2.66
N PHE A 81 13.43 5.24 -1.74
CA PHE A 81 14.20 4.84 -0.55
C PHE A 81 15.52 4.15 -0.95
N SER A 82 15.45 3.20 -1.90
CA SER A 82 16.65 2.49 -2.39
C SER A 82 17.64 3.43 -3.05
N SER A 83 17.16 4.38 -3.85
CA SER A 83 17.99 5.40 -4.49
C SER A 83 18.68 6.30 -3.47
N LEU A 84 17.95 6.78 -2.46
CA LEU A 84 18.50 7.60 -1.38
C LEU A 84 19.54 6.85 -0.54
N LEU A 85 19.25 5.59 -0.21
CA LEU A 85 20.17 4.71 0.52
C LEU A 85 21.46 4.45 -0.27
N GLN A 86 21.34 4.20 -1.58
CA GLN A 86 22.49 4.02 -2.47
C GLN A 86 23.35 5.28 -2.52
N TRP A 87 22.74 6.45 -2.71
CA TRP A 87 23.46 7.73 -2.72
C TRP A 87 24.19 7.97 -1.39
N SER A 88 23.52 7.75 -0.26
CA SER A 88 24.12 7.91 1.07
C SER A 88 25.35 7.02 1.28
N ARG A 89 25.27 5.75 0.86
CA ARG A 89 26.41 4.81 0.92
C ARG A 89 27.58 5.25 0.03
N GLN A 90 27.29 5.69 -1.19
CA GLN A 90 28.31 6.17 -2.12
C GLN A 90 29.02 7.42 -1.58
N GLN A 91 28.27 8.41 -1.11
CA GLN A 91 28.86 9.64 -0.57
C GLN A 91 29.66 9.37 0.72
N THR A 92 29.16 8.50 1.60
CA THR A 92 29.92 8.08 2.80
C THR A 92 31.25 7.45 2.42
N ALA A 93 31.28 6.60 1.39
CA ALA A 93 32.52 5.97 0.90
C ALA A 93 33.50 6.98 0.30
N LEU A 94 33.01 7.96 -0.48
CA LEU A 94 33.84 9.04 -1.02
C LEU A 94 34.45 9.90 0.09
N MET A 95 33.63 10.29 1.08
CA MET A 95 34.06 11.14 2.21
C MET A 95 34.95 10.40 3.22
N ALA A 96 34.95 9.07 3.22
CA ALA A 96 35.86 8.27 4.04
C ALA A 96 37.32 8.36 3.54
N ASN A 97 37.54 8.74 2.28
CA ASN A 97 38.88 8.92 1.72
C ASN A 97 39.52 10.21 2.27
N LYS A 98 40.56 10.06 3.08
CA LYS A 98 41.29 11.18 3.71
C LYS A 98 42.58 11.55 2.99
N ASN A 99 42.73 11.15 1.73
CA ASN A 99 43.89 11.53 0.92
C ASN A 99 43.71 12.96 0.40
N PHE A 100 44.13 13.93 1.23
CA PHE A 100 44.09 15.34 0.87
C PHE A 100 45.32 15.75 0.03
N PRO A 101 45.14 16.61 -0.98
CA PRO A 101 46.26 17.14 -1.76
C PRO A 101 47.16 18.02 -0.88
N GLN A 102 48.47 17.94 -1.11
CA GLN A 102 49.46 18.79 -0.41
C GLN A 102 49.58 20.19 -1.04
N ASN A 103 49.14 20.34 -2.30
CA ASN A 103 49.15 21.61 -3.01
C ASN A 103 48.04 22.54 -2.46
N PRO A 104 48.36 23.74 -1.94
CA PRO A 104 47.37 24.65 -1.39
C PRO A 104 46.26 25.07 -2.38
N VAL A 105 46.58 25.13 -3.68
CA VAL A 105 45.60 25.48 -4.71
C VAL A 105 44.59 24.35 -4.90
N GLU A 106 45.06 23.11 -4.97
CA GLU A 106 44.21 21.91 -5.07
C GLU A 106 43.38 21.70 -3.80
N LEU A 107 43.97 21.96 -2.62
CA LEU A 107 43.26 21.88 -1.35
C LEU A 107 42.11 22.90 -1.27
N LYS A 108 42.35 24.13 -1.76
CA LYS A 108 41.31 25.15 -1.86
C LYS A 108 40.21 24.75 -2.85
N ALA A 109 40.57 24.13 -3.98
CA ALA A 109 39.60 23.63 -4.94
C ALA A 109 38.71 22.54 -4.33
N LEU A 110 39.31 21.56 -3.64
CA LEU A 110 38.60 20.50 -2.92
C LEU A 110 37.68 21.06 -1.83
N TYR A 111 38.13 22.07 -1.07
CA TYR A 111 37.28 22.74 -0.09
C TYR A 111 36.06 23.43 -0.73
N ASN A 112 36.25 24.12 -1.86
CA ASN A 112 35.14 24.75 -2.57
C ASN A 112 34.13 23.72 -3.10
N GLU A 113 34.61 22.57 -3.58
CA GLU A 113 33.76 21.45 -3.99
C GLU A 113 32.96 20.90 -2.80
N TYR A 114 33.59 20.74 -1.64
CA TYR A 114 32.90 20.35 -0.41
C TYR A 114 31.85 21.38 0.03
N VAL A 115 32.15 22.68 -0.04
CA VAL A 115 31.19 23.74 0.27
C VAL A 115 29.99 23.67 -0.67
N HIS A 116 30.25 23.53 -1.98
CA HIS A 116 29.18 23.36 -2.96
C HIS A 116 28.31 22.15 -2.62
N PHE A 117 28.91 20.97 -2.42
CA PHE A 117 28.20 19.76 -2.02
C PHE A 117 27.33 19.96 -0.76
N LYS A 118 27.87 20.64 0.25
CA LYS A 118 27.15 20.93 1.50
C LYS A 118 25.96 21.87 1.29
N GLU A 119 26.09 22.85 0.40
CA GLU A 119 25.08 23.89 0.19
C GLU A 119 24.03 23.53 -0.87
N THR A 120 24.32 22.57 -1.76
CA THR A 120 23.40 22.18 -2.85
C THR A 120 22.89 20.75 -2.73
N GLU A 121 23.81 19.78 -2.71
CA GLU A 121 23.47 18.35 -2.77
C GLU A 121 22.81 17.86 -1.48
N ILE A 122 23.34 18.26 -0.31
CA ILE A 122 22.76 17.85 0.98
C ILE A 122 21.33 18.36 1.16
N PRO A 123 21.01 19.66 0.96
CA PRO A 123 19.63 20.15 1.08
C PRO A 123 18.67 19.48 0.10
N ALA A 124 19.09 19.23 -1.15
CA ALA A 124 18.28 18.51 -2.12
C ALA A 124 17.92 17.09 -1.65
N LYS A 125 18.89 16.39 -1.06
CA LYS A 125 18.69 15.03 -0.53
C LYS A 125 17.88 14.99 0.75
N GLU A 126 17.97 16.00 1.62
CA GLU A 126 17.05 16.14 2.77
C GLU A 126 15.61 16.41 2.32
N MET A 127 15.41 17.17 1.24
CA MET A 127 14.08 17.34 0.66
C MET A 127 13.53 16.03 0.09
N GLU A 128 14.35 15.26 -0.64
CA GLU A 128 13.98 13.91 -1.13
C GLU A 128 13.62 12.97 0.03
N LYS A 129 14.41 12.98 1.10
CA LYS A 129 14.14 12.22 2.33
C LYS A 129 12.79 12.61 2.94
N GLY A 130 12.50 13.92 3.07
CA GLY A 130 11.22 14.41 3.56
C GLY A 130 10.04 13.94 2.71
N GLN A 131 10.20 13.89 1.37
CA GLN A 131 9.18 13.32 0.47
C GLN A 131 8.98 11.81 0.69
N VAL A 132 10.05 11.05 0.90
CA VAL A 132 9.98 9.61 1.19
C VAL A 132 9.31 9.35 2.54
N GLU A 133 9.64 10.14 3.57
CA GLU A 133 9.00 10.08 4.88
C GLU A 133 7.51 10.43 4.82
N HIS A 134 7.15 11.46 4.04
CA HIS A 134 5.75 11.81 3.81
C HIS A 134 4.97 10.70 3.10
N LEU A 135 5.53 10.16 2.02
CA LEU A 135 4.94 9.04 1.29
C LEU A 135 4.78 7.81 2.19
N TYR A 136 5.76 7.53 3.05
CA TYR A 136 5.65 6.47 4.05
C TYR A 136 4.50 6.71 5.02
N LYS A 137 4.31 7.93 5.53
CA LYS A 137 3.18 8.24 6.43
C LYS A 137 1.82 8.02 5.76
N LEU A 138 1.69 8.42 4.49
CA LEU A 138 0.46 8.17 3.72
C LEU A 138 0.23 6.67 3.51
N LEU A 139 1.28 5.91 3.21
CA LEU A 139 1.23 4.45 3.08
C LEU A 139 0.94 3.79 4.43
N GLU A 140 1.51 4.27 5.52
CA GLU A 140 1.32 3.78 6.89
C GLU A 140 -0.13 3.95 7.33
N LEU A 141 -0.82 5.04 6.97
CA LEU A 141 -2.25 5.19 7.23
C LEU A 141 -3.09 4.11 6.57
N MET A 142 -2.74 3.73 5.33
CA MET A 142 -3.38 2.61 4.64
C MET A 142 -2.91 1.26 5.23
N LEU A 143 -1.65 1.13 5.63
CA LEU A 143 -1.06 -0.12 6.12
C LEU A 143 -1.34 -0.40 7.59
N THR A 144 -1.56 0.58 8.47
CA THR A 144 -1.93 0.34 9.87
C THR A 144 -3.37 -0.13 10.00
N THR A 145 -4.19 0.15 9.01
CA THR A 145 -5.53 -0.42 8.83
C THR A 145 -5.51 -1.71 7.97
N VAL A 146 -4.50 -1.89 7.09
CA VAL A 146 -4.34 -3.05 6.18
C VAL A 146 -3.29 -4.08 6.65
N PHE A 147 -2.57 -3.91 7.77
CA PHE A 147 -1.64 -4.95 8.29
C PHE A 147 -2.39 -6.12 8.96
N VAL A 148 -3.70 -5.97 9.15
CA VAL A 148 -4.66 -7.06 9.37
C VAL A 148 -4.99 -7.79 8.04
N CYS A 149 -4.53 -7.26 6.91
CA CYS A 149 -5.23 -7.31 5.64
C CYS A 149 -4.27 -7.45 4.44
N GLY A 150 -3.11 -8.09 4.62
CA GLY A 150 -2.31 -8.64 3.50
C GLY A 150 -3.08 -9.69 2.66
N VAL A 151 -4.31 -10.02 3.08
CA VAL A 151 -5.23 -10.97 2.46
C VAL A 151 -6.35 -10.26 1.67
N THR A 152 -6.66 -8.99 1.92
CA THR A 152 -8.02 -8.48 1.65
C THR A 152 -8.22 -7.79 0.31
N LEU A 153 -7.20 -7.19 -0.31
CA LEU A 153 -7.37 -6.69 -1.69
C LEU A 153 -7.70 -7.84 -2.67
N ARG A 154 -7.26 -9.05 -2.34
CA ARG A 154 -7.59 -10.28 -3.08
C ARG A 154 -9.01 -10.76 -2.79
N VAL A 155 -9.58 -10.50 -1.62
CA VAL A 155 -10.89 -11.00 -1.18
C VAL A 155 -12.03 -10.07 -1.59
N VAL A 156 -11.83 -8.75 -1.55
CA VAL A 156 -12.81 -7.78 -2.04
C VAL A 156 -13.01 -7.92 -3.55
N SER A 157 -11.92 -8.12 -4.29
CA SER A 157 -12.00 -8.46 -5.71
C SER A 157 -12.72 -9.80 -5.93
N VAL A 158 -12.62 -10.76 -5.01
CA VAL A 158 -13.28 -12.08 -5.10
C VAL A 158 -14.77 -11.99 -4.75
N CYS A 159 -15.16 -11.32 -3.67
CA CYS A 159 -16.57 -11.13 -3.32
C CYS A 159 -17.29 -10.27 -4.35
N LEU A 160 -16.72 -9.14 -4.79
CA LEU A 160 -17.36 -8.34 -5.83
C LEU A 160 -17.39 -9.06 -7.18
N CYS A 161 -16.35 -9.82 -7.55
CA CYS A 161 -16.37 -10.53 -8.83
C CYS A 161 -17.33 -11.73 -8.81
N SER A 162 -17.45 -12.47 -7.69
CA SER A 162 -18.44 -13.54 -7.54
C SER A 162 -19.88 -12.98 -7.48
N ILE A 163 -20.12 -11.91 -6.74
CA ILE A 163 -21.45 -11.27 -6.64
C ILE A 163 -21.87 -10.66 -8.00
N VAL A 164 -20.95 -10.00 -8.72
CA VAL A 164 -21.24 -9.44 -10.06
C VAL A 164 -21.39 -10.55 -11.11
N THR A 165 -20.65 -11.66 -11.00
CA THR A 165 -20.81 -12.82 -11.91
C THR A 165 -22.14 -13.55 -11.65
N LEU A 166 -22.58 -13.66 -10.39
CA LEU A 166 -23.91 -14.19 -10.06
C LEU A 166 -25.04 -13.29 -10.57
N CYS A 167 -24.91 -11.97 -10.47
CA CYS A 167 -25.93 -11.04 -10.99
C CYS A 167 -26.00 -11.02 -12.53
N THR A 168 -24.88 -11.22 -13.23
CA THR A 168 -24.86 -11.21 -14.71
C THR A 168 -25.33 -12.53 -15.35
N CYS A 169 -25.32 -13.65 -14.62
CA CYS A 169 -25.92 -14.90 -15.07
C CYS A 169 -27.45 -14.97 -14.93
N ILE A 170 -28.09 -13.96 -14.32
CA ILE A 170 -29.55 -13.89 -14.12
C ILE A 170 -30.26 -13.14 -15.28
N GLU A 171 -29.51 -12.45 -16.16
CA GLU A 171 -30.04 -11.69 -17.30
C GLU A 171 -29.86 -12.35 -18.69
N THR A 172 -29.54 -13.65 -18.76
CA THR A 172 -29.53 -14.46 -20.00
C THR A 172 -30.25 -15.78 -19.82
#